data_AF-A0A7S1H0D3-F1
#
_entry.id   AF-A0A7S1H0D3-F1
#
_cell.length_a   1.000
_cell.length_b   1.000
_cell.length_c   1.000
_cell.angle_alpha   90.00
_cell.angle_beta   90.00
_cell.angle_gamma   90.00
#
_symmetry.space_group_name_H-M   'P 1'
#
loop_
_entity.id
_entity.type
_entity.pdbx_description
1 polymer ?
#
loop_
_entity_poly.entity_id
_entity_poly.type
_entity_poly.pdbx_seq_one_letter_code
_entity_poly.pdbx_strand_id
1 'polypeptide(L)'
;GGSFGVNENESKVIIQRYITNPLLLKGRKFDIRCYLLIASTKPWLVLFRDGYVRRSLSEYRGDDLEDRFAHLTNAAVQKKHESYAEMKEDSIWSMRQLQEHLEREGAAPSGWVDDVLTPHMMRVCSEVFEAARPKLQRRRGFFELLGVDFVVDSQLRPWLLEVNTNPALWVSSKVQHQVIPATVRDTLDVVVASWEQTREVGAGISVGELPGMEGFRVLCDESSTA
;
A
#
# COMPACT_ATOMS: atom_id res chain seq x y z
N GLY A 1 -32.65 4.44 40.30
CA GLY A 1 -31.30 4.00 39.89
C GLY A 1 -30.95 4.72 38.61
N GLY A 2 -29.75 5.30 38.52
CA GLY A 2 -29.34 6.02 37.32
C GLY A 2 -29.00 5.08 36.18
N SER A 3 -29.60 5.30 35.00
CA SER A 3 -29.16 4.68 33.76
C SER A 3 -27.83 5.29 33.34
N PHE A 4 -26.77 4.47 33.28
CA PHE A 4 -25.54 4.84 32.59
C PHE A 4 -25.84 4.84 31.07
N GLY A 5 -26.23 6.01 30.56
CA GLY A 5 -26.25 6.25 29.12
C GLY A 5 -24.82 6.22 28.61
N VAL A 6 -24.50 5.23 27.78
CA VAL A 6 -23.24 5.22 27.02
C VAL A 6 -23.33 6.38 26.03
N ASN A 7 -22.39 7.33 26.12
CA ASN A 7 -22.33 8.44 25.17
C ASN A 7 -22.01 7.90 23.77
N GLU A 8 -22.94 8.04 22.82
CA GLU A 8 -22.75 7.61 21.42
C GLU A 8 -21.64 8.40 20.66
N ASN A 9 -20.99 9.35 21.34
CA ASN A 9 -19.93 10.21 20.81
C ASN A 9 -18.49 9.74 21.16
N GLU A 10 -18.32 8.55 21.75
CA GLU A 10 -16.99 7.99 22.00
C GLU A 10 -16.33 7.48 20.71
N SER A 11 -15.36 8.25 20.21
CA SER A 11 -14.53 7.85 19.08
C SER A 11 -13.69 6.62 19.45
N LYS A 12 -13.96 5.48 18.80
CA LYS A 12 -13.12 4.28 18.96
C LYS A 12 -11.71 4.56 18.44
N VAL A 13 -10.71 4.31 19.28
CA VAL A 13 -9.28 4.49 18.96
C VAL A 13 -8.53 3.17 19.02
N ILE A 14 -7.43 3.08 18.29
CA ILE A 14 -6.48 1.97 18.35
C ILE A 14 -5.21 2.47 19.03
N ILE A 15 -4.73 1.76 20.04
CA ILE A 15 -3.42 2.00 20.64
C ILE A 15 -2.43 1.02 20.01
N GLN A 16 -1.48 1.55 19.24
CA GLN A 16 -0.44 0.77 18.56
C GLN A 16 0.93 1.17 19.10
N ARG A 17 1.83 0.19 19.27
CA ARG A 17 3.24 0.47 19.61
C ARG A 17 3.90 1.25 18.47
N TYR A 18 4.46 2.41 18.79
CA TYR A 18 5.23 3.20 17.83
C TYR A 18 6.56 2.53 17.47
N ILE A 19 6.93 2.57 16.19
CA ILE A 19 8.23 2.11 15.69
C ILE A 19 9.23 3.26 15.82
N THR A 20 9.99 3.24 16.92
CA THR A 20 10.95 4.30 17.32
C THR A 20 12.28 4.25 16.59
N ASN A 21 12.57 3.16 15.87
CA ASN A 21 13.79 2.96 15.09
C ASN A 21 13.46 2.69 13.60
N PRO A 22 12.77 3.60 12.89
CA PRO A 22 12.52 3.44 11.47
C PRO A 22 13.85 3.45 10.67
N LEU A 23 13.86 2.80 9.51
CA LEU A 23 14.87 3.06 8.48
C LEU A 23 14.68 4.50 7.97
N LEU A 24 15.79 5.20 7.71
CA LEU A 24 15.78 6.61 7.32
C LEU A 24 16.41 6.79 5.93
N LEU A 25 15.83 7.68 5.12
CA LEU A 25 16.34 8.04 3.78
C LEU A 25 16.82 9.49 3.81
N LYS A 26 18.13 9.71 3.86
CA LYS A 26 18.75 11.02 4.13
C LYS A 26 18.19 11.66 5.43
N GLY A 27 18.28 10.93 6.54
CA GLY A 27 17.85 11.37 7.88
C GLY A 27 16.33 11.49 8.09
N ARG A 28 15.50 11.16 7.09
CA ARG A 28 14.04 11.38 7.10
C ARG A 28 13.30 10.06 7.16
N LYS A 29 12.22 10.00 7.95
CA LYS A 29 11.34 8.83 8.05
C LYS A 29 10.60 8.64 6.75
N PHE A 30 10.26 7.40 6.41
CA PHE A 30 9.38 7.11 5.29
C PHE A 30 8.39 6.00 5.61
N ASP A 31 7.38 5.89 4.76
CA ASP A 31 6.53 4.71 4.59
C ASP A 31 6.48 4.32 3.10
N ILE A 32 5.94 3.13 2.83
CA ILE A 32 5.77 2.59 1.50
C ILE A 32 4.27 2.35 1.26
N ARG A 33 3.73 2.99 0.23
CA ARG A 33 2.42 2.69 -0.35
C ARG A 33 2.59 1.59 -1.38
N CYS A 34 1.92 0.46 -1.22
CA CYS A 34 1.65 -0.50 -2.30
C CYS A 34 0.15 -0.69 -2.51
N TYR A 35 -0.23 -1.36 -3.58
CA TYR A 35 -1.62 -1.56 -3.97
C TYR A 35 -2.01 -3.04 -3.92
N LEU A 36 -3.19 -3.31 -3.35
CA LEU A 36 -3.79 -4.63 -3.28
C LEU A 36 -5.14 -4.58 -3.99
N LEU A 37 -5.20 -5.12 -5.20
CA LEU A 37 -6.40 -5.18 -6.03
C LEU A 37 -7.11 -6.52 -5.80
N ILE A 38 -8.30 -6.48 -5.22
CA ILE A 38 -9.26 -7.57 -5.30
C ILE A 38 -9.95 -7.40 -6.65
N ALA A 39 -9.49 -8.10 -7.69
CA ALA A 39 -10.00 -7.99 -9.05
C ALA A 39 -11.35 -8.70 -9.25
N SER A 40 -11.57 -9.79 -8.50
CA SER A 40 -12.85 -10.49 -8.43
C SER A 40 -13.03 -11.20 -7.08
N THR A 41 -14.28 -11.38 -6.67
CA THR A 41 -14.65 -12.14 -5.47
C THR A 41 -15.33 -13.49 -5.76
N LYS A 42 -15.63 -13.76 -7.04
CA LYS A 42 -16.25 -15.01 -7.51
C LYS A 42 -15.83 -15.29 -8.97
N PRO A 43 -14.77 -16.09 -9.22
CA PRO A 43 -13.81 -16.63 -8.23
C PRO A 43 -12.96 -15.54 -7.57
N TRP A 44 -12.25 -15.83 -6.48
CA TRP A 44 -11.30 -14.86 -5.92
C TRP A 44 -10.11 -14.68 -6.87
N LEU A 45 -9.81 -13.44 -7.24
CA LEU A 45 -8.57 -13.02 -7.88
C LEU A 45 -8.03 -11.80 -7.14
N VAL A 46 -6.84 -11.93 -6.56
CA VAL A 46 -6.21 -10.89 -5.74
C VAL A 46 -4.78 -10.66 -6.20
N LEU A 47 -4.46 -9.40 -6.48
CA LEU A 47 -3.23 -8.97 -7.13
C LEU A 47 -2.50 -7.91 -6.29
N PHE A 48 -1.18 -8.00 -6.25
CA PHE A 48 -0.28 -7.04 -5.61
C PHE A 48 0.43 -6.19 -6.66
N ARG A 49 0.58 -4.90 -6.39
CA ARG A 49 1.31 -3.94 -7.22
C ARG A 49 2.16 -3.00 -6.38
N ASP A 50 3.39 -2.77 -6.82
CA ASP A 50 4.24 -1.75 -6.22
C ASP A 50 3.66 -0.36 -6.40
N GLY A 51 3.79 0.48 -5.38
CA GLY A 51 3.43 1.89 -5.45
C GLY A 51 4.66 2.77 -5.38
N TYR A 52 4.81 3.47 -4.26
CA TYR A 52 5.84 4.47 -4.05
C TYR A 52 6.11 4.71 -2.56
N VAL A 53 7.31 5.24 -2.29
CA VAL A 53 7.76 5.67 -0.97
C VAL A 53 7.26 7.09 -0.69
N ARG A 54 6.78 7.33 0.53
CA ARG A 54 6.40 8.64 1.04
C ARG A 54 7.31 9.02 2.20
N ARG A 55 8.11 10.07 2.04
CA ARG A 55 9.11 10.52 3.01
C ARG A 55 8.65 11.77 3.74
N SER A 56 9.03 11.90 5.02
CA SER A 56 8.84 13.14 5.79
C SER A 56 9.65 14.28 5.18
N LEU A 57 9.16 15.51 5.33
CA LEU A 57 9.92 16.71 4.98
C LEU A 57 10.94 17.05 6.08
N SER A 58 10.52 17.02 7.34
CA SER A 58 11.41 17.12 8.51
C SER A 58 12.28 15.89 8.69
N GLU A 59 13.45 16.10 9.28
CA GLU A 59 14.37 15.03 9.71
C GLU A 59 13.84 14.32 10.95
N TYR A 60 14.11 13.02 11.04
CA TYR A 60 13.54 12.18 12.10
C TYR A 60 14.31 12.33 13.41
N ARG A 61 13.58 12.66 14.47
CA ARG A 61 14.09 12.81 15.83
C ARG A 61 13.29 11.93 16.78
N GLY A 62 13.87 10.82 17.23
CA GLY A 62 13.18 9.86 18.10
C GLY A 62 12.81 10.41 19.49
N ASP A 63 13.40 11.54 19.87
CA ASP A 63 13.20 12.29 21.12
C ASP A 63 12.10 13.37 21.02
N ASP A 64 11.73 13.82 19.81
CA ASP A 64 10.82 14.95 19.58
C ASP A 64 9.49 14.52 18.95
N LEU A 65 8.66 13.84 19.74
CA LEU A 65 7.36 13.33 19.29
C LEU A 65 6.33 14.44 18.97
N GLU A 66 6.64 15.71 19.23
CA GLU A 66 5.77 16.85 18.90
C GLU A 66 5.89 17.26 17.43
N ASP A 67 7.04 17.03 16.76
CA ASP A 67 7.16 17.24 15.31
C ASP A 67 6.40 16.18 14.50
N ARG A 68 5.11 16.44 14.31
CA ARG A 68 4.22 15.66 13.46
C ARG A 68 4.71 15.54 12.02
N PHE A 69 5.50 16.49 11.50
CA PHE A 69 6.04 16.42 10.14
C PHE A 69 7.20 15.43 10.04
N ALA A 70 8.00 15.24 11.09
CA ALA A 70 9.01 14.18 11.16
C ALA A 70 8.37 12.79 11.34
N HIS A 71 7.29 12.70 12.12
CA HIS A 71 6.72 11.41 12.54
C HIS A 71 5.59 10.86 11.65
N LEU A 72 4.86 11.70 10.90
CA LEU A 72 3.70 11.33 10.07
C LEU A 72 3.92 11.65 8.59
N THR A 73 4.16 10.64 7.78
CA THR A 73 4.54 10.71 6.35
C THR A 73 3.36 10.92 5.38
N ASN A 74 2.11 10.88 5.86
CA ASN A 74 0.93 11.00 5.00
C ASN A 74 0.79 12.41 4.39
N ALA A 75 0.28 12.46 3.15
CA ALA A 75 0.17 13.71 2.39
C ALA A 75 -0.76 14.76 3.03
N ALA A 76 -1.74 14.36 3.86
CA ALA A 76 -2.66 15.29 4.52
C ALA A 76 -1.99 16.08 5.66
N VAL A 77 -0.95 15.52 6.28
CA VAL A 77 -0.03 16.22 7.19
C VAL A 77 1.02 16.97 6.37
N GLN A 78 1.78 16.29 5.51
CA GLN A 78 2.94 16.87 4.83
C GLN A 78 2.61 18.09 3.96
N LYS A 79 1.42 18.16 3.35
CA LYS A 79 0.93 19.34 2.59
C LYS A 79 0.81 20.63 3.42
N LYS A 80 0.85 20.54 4.75
CA LYS A 80 0.78 21.69 5.68
C LYS A 80 2.15 22.21 6.11
N HIS A 81 3.23 21.54 5.70
CA HIS A 81 4.60 21.98 5.98
C HIS A 81 4.92 23.21 5.10
N GLU A 82 5.60 24.21 5.65
CA GLU A 82 5.92 25.46 4.94
C GLU A 82 6.68 25.22 3.62
N SER A 83 7.76 24.43 3.67
CA SER A 83 8.57 24.07 2.50
C SER A 83 7.93 23.05 1.54
N TYR A 84 6.65 22.68 1.71
CA TYR A 84 6.03 21.63 0.89
C TYR A 84 6.03 21.94 -0.61
N ALA A 85 5.84 23.21 -0.99
CA ALA A 85 5.83 23.61 -2.40
C ALA A 85 7.16 23.26 -3.12
N GLU A 86 8.27 23.35 -2.39
CA GLU A 86 9.64 23.12 -2.86
C GLU A 86 10.04 21.65 -2.73
N MET A 87 9.75 21.02 -1.59
CA MET A 87 10.23 19.68 -1.24
C MET A 87 9.34 18.51 -1.72
N LYS A 88 8.11 18.76 -2.19
CA LYS A 88 7.15 17.70 -2.55
C LYS A 88 7.64 16.69 -3.61
N GLU A 89 8.54 17.11 -4.50
CA GLU A 89 9.06 16.24 -5.56
C GLU A 89 10.09 15.27 -4.96
N ASP A 90 10.96 15.76 -4.08
CA ASP A 90 11.96 14.96 -3.37
C ASP A 90 11.38 14.12 -2.22
N SER A 91 10.12 14.35 -1.83
CA SER A 91 9.45 13.58 -0.76
C SER A 91 8.79 12.29 -1.23
N ILE A 92 8.62 12.09 -2.55
CA ILE A 92 8.00 10.89 -3.12
C ILE A 92 8.99 10.17 -4.04
N TRP A 93 9.34 8.93 -3.70
CA TRP A 93 10.32 8.15 -4.46
C TRP A 93 9.68 6.89 -5.04
N SER A 94 10.14 6.47 -6.21
CA SER A 94 9.85 5.13 -6.75
C SER A 94 10.58 4.04 -5.94
N MET A 95 10.09 2.79 -6.02
CA MET A 95 10.77 1.63 -5.42
C MET A 95 12.21 1.46 -5.94
N ARG A 96 12.43 1.79 -7.22
CA ARG A 96 13.77 1.82 -7.82
C ARG A 96 14.69 2.88 -7.17
N GLN A 97 14.20 4.09 -6.91
CA GLN A 97 14.98 5.13 -6.21
C GLN A 97 15.30 4.72 -4.75
N LEU A 98 14.42 3.96 -4.10
CA LEU A 98 14.69 3.35 -2.80
C LEU A 98 15.86 2.34 -2.91
N GLN A 99 15.79 1.40 -3.85
CA GLN A 99 16.85 0.41 -4.10
C GLN A 99 18.20 1.09 -4.37
N GLU A 100 18.24 2.00 -5.36
CA GLU A 100 19.45 2.73 -5.75
C GLU A 100 20.03 3.58 -4.61
N HIS A 101 19.22 4.07 -3.66
CA HIS A 101 19.72 4.80 -2.50
C HIS A 101 20.28 3.85 -1.45
N LEU A 102 19.55 2.81 -1.06
CA LEU A 102 19.98 1.88 -0.01
C LEU A 102 21.27 1.14 -0.40
N GLU A 103 21.45 0.79 -1.67
CA GLU A 103 22.71 0.25 -2.19
C GLU A 103 23.87 1.24 -2.10
N ARG A 104 23.64 2.49 -2.55
CA ARG A 104 24.68 3.53 -2.58
C ARG A 104 25.21 3.90 -1.20
N GLU A 105 24.32 3.94 -0.19
CA GLU A 105 24.70 4.21 1.20
C GLU A 105 25.22 2.94 1.93
N GLY A 106 25.18 1.76 1.30
CA GLY A 106 25.48 0.48 1.96
C GLY A 106 24.49 0.09 3.06
N ALA A 107 23.29 0.69 3.05
CA ALA A 107 22.25 0.52 4.07
C ALA A 107 21.42 -0.77 3.89
N ALA A 108 21.42 -1.36 2.70
CA ALA A 108 20.86 -2.68 2.42
C ALA A 108 21.69 -3.42 1.35
N PRO A 109 21.59 -4.77 1.28
CA PRO A 109 22.18 -5.53 0.18
C PRO A 109 21.63 -5.13 -1.19
N SER A 110 22.40 -5.40 -2.25
CA SER A 110 21.89 -5.23 -3.61
C SER A 110 20.70 -6.18 -3.87
N GLY A 111 19.73 -5.70 -4.67
CA GLY A 111 18.45 -6.36 -4.90
C GLY A 111 17.45 -6.36 -3.73
N TRP A 112 17.80 -5.90 -2.52
CA TRP A 112 16.97 -6.07 -1.31
C TRP A 112 15.50 -5.61 -1.41
N VAL A 113 15.19 -4.53 -2.15
CA VAL A 113 13.81 -4.08 -2.38
C VAL A 113 13.01 -5.11 -3.18
N ASP A 114 13.59 -5.63 -4.25
CA ASP A 114 12.89 -6.52 -5.19
C ASP A 114 12.94 -7.99 -4.72
N ASP A 115 14.05 -8.43 -4.14
CA ASP A 115 14.29 -9.83 -3.73
C ASP A 115 13.82 -10.15 -2.31
N VAL A 116 13.72 -9.15 -1.41
CA VAL A 116 13.44 -9.38 0.03
C VAL A 116 12.23 -8.60 0.51
N LEU A 117 12.25 -7.27 0.40
CA LEU A 117 11.20 -6.39 0.92
C LEU A 117 9.87 -6.64 0.22
N THR A 118 9.85 -6.64 -1.11
CA THR A 118 8.61 -6.76 -1.89
C THR A 118 7.96 -8.14 -1.74
N PRO A 119 8.69 -9.27 -1.81
CA PRO A 119 8.15 -10.59 -1.46
C PRO A 119 7.64 -10.67 -0.01
N HIS A 120 8.22 -9.91 0.93
CA HIS A 120 7.72 -9.84 2.30
C HIS A 120 6.41 -9.05 2.40
N MET A 121 6.31 -7.87 1.77
CA MET A 121 5.06 -7.12 1.69
C MET A 121 3.95 -7.94 1.02
N MET A 122 4.27 -8.69 -0.04
CA MET A 122 3.33 -9.62 -0.69
C MET A 122 2.81 -10.71 0.25
N ARG A 123 3.68 -11.34 1.07
CA ARG A 123 3.24 -12.33 2.08
C ARG A 123 2.30 -11.70 3.10
N VAL A 124 2.64 -10.52 3.64
CA VAL A 124 1.77 -9.82 4.61
C VAL A 124 0.43 -9.43 3.98
N CYS A 125 0.41 -8.95 2.74
CA CYS A 125 -0.83 -8.66 2.00
C CYS A 125 -1.68 -9.92 1.77
N SER A 126 -1.06 -11.08 1.52
CA SER A 126 -1.75 -12.36 1.40
C SER A 126 -2.37 -12.78 2.74
N GLU A 127 -1.64 -12.72 3.85
CA GLU A 127 -2.15 -13.01 5.20
C GLU A 127 -3.30 -12.06 5.61
N VAL A 128 -3.18 -10.77 5.30
CA VAL A 128 -4.23 -9.76 5.51
C VAL A 128 -5.49 -10.10 4.71
N PHE A 129 -5.34 -10.47 3.43
CA PHE A 129 -6.47 -10.89 2.61
C PHE A 129 -7.12 -12.15 3.17
N GLU A 130 -6.36 -13.20 3.50
CA GLU A 130 -6.90 -14.46 4.01
C GLU A 130 -7.61 -14.29 5.38
N ALA A 131 -7.10 -13.42 6.25
CA ALA A 131 -7.76 -13.07 7.51
C ALA A 131 -9.09 -12.30 7.32
N ALA A 132 -9.22 -11.56 6.21
CA ALA A 132 -10.43 -10.81 5.86
C ALA A 132 -11.42 -11.62 5.02
N ARG A 133 -10.94 -12.50 4.12
CA ARG A 133 -11.69 -13.28 3.12
C ARG A 133 -13.01 -13.87 3.63
N PRO A 134 -13.10 -14.54 4.80
CA PRO A 134 -14.36 -15.13 5.28
C PRO A 134 -15.47 -14.11 5.59
N LYS A 135 -15.13 -12.82 5.74
CA LYS A 135 -16.04 -11.72 6.04
C LYS A 135 -16.41 -10.91 4.79
N LEU A 136 -15.73 -11.11 3.66
CA LEU A 136 -15.97 -10.39 2.42
C LEU A 136 -17.11 -11.03 1.62
N GLN A 137 -17.92 -10.20 0.96
CA GLN A 137 -19.04 -10.70 0.16
C GLN A 137 -18.55 -11.32 -1.16
N ARG A 138 -18.97 -12.57 -1.43
CA ARG A 138 -18.69 -13.28 -2.69
C ARG A 138 -19.75 -12.98 -3.74
N ARG A 139 -19.52 -11.98 -4.59
CA ARG A 139 -20.43 -11.54 -5.65
C ARG A 139 -19.69 -11.16 -6.92
N ARG A 140 -20.17 -11.68 -8.07
CA ARG A 140 -19.61 -11.36 -9.39
C ARG A 140 -19.69 -9.85 -9.64
N GLY A 141 -18.59 -9.28 -10.16
CA GLY A 141 -18.46 -7.84 -10.42
C GLY A 141 -18.15 -6.99 -9.19
N PHE A 142 -17.95 -7.58 -8.02
CA PHE A 142 -17.32 -6.87 -6.91
C PHE A 142 -15.80 -6.92 -7.08
N PHE A 143 -15.19 -5.75 -6.98
CA PHE A 143 -13.76 -5.51 -7.00
C PHE A 143 -13.46 -4.35 -6.03
N GLU A 144 -12.22 -4.23 -5.55
CA GLU A 144 -11.78 -3.13 -4.70
C GLU A 144 -10.27 -2.90 -4.88
N LEU A 145 -9.84 -1.65 -5.06
CA LEU A 145 -8.43 -1.27 -5.10
C LEU A 145 -8.02 -0.67 -3.74
N LEU A 146 -7.32 -1.46 -2.94
CA LEU A 146 -6.85 -1.08 -1.61
C LEU A 146 -5.44 -0.47 -1.70
N GLY A 147 -5.16 0.54 -0.86
CA GLY A 147 -3.80 1.00 -0.59
C GLY A 147 -3.29 0.44 0.73
N VAL A 148 -2.16 -0.26 0.71
CA VAL A 148 -1.55 -0.84 1.92
C VAL A 148 -0.29 -0.04 2.26
N ASP A 149 -0.17 0.35 3.53
CA ASP A 149 0.92 1.22 4.01
C ASP A 149 1.85 0.43 4.93
N PHE A 150 3.14 0.42 4.60
CA PHE A 150 4.20 -0.25 5.36
C PHE A 150 5.25 0.75 5.84
N VAL A 151 5.86 0.50 6.99
CA VAL A 151 7.11 1.16 7.42
C VAL A 151 8.22 0.11 7.57
N VAL A 152 9.46 0.47 7.26
CA VAL A 152 10.62 -0.41 7.46
C VAL A 152 11.38 0.06 8.70
N ASP A 153 11.79 -0.87 9.57
CA ASP A 153 12.66 -0.57 10.71
C ASP A 153 14.15 -0.60 10.35
N SER A 154 15.00 -0.13 11.27
CA SER A 154 16.46 -0.10 11.11
C SER A 154 17.12 -1.49 11.07
N GLN A 155 16.34 -2.58 11.13
CA GLN A 155 16.78 -3.97 10.96
C GLN A 155 16.24 -4.56 9.64
N LEU A 156 15.82 -3.70 8.70
CA LEU A 156 15.29 -4.04 7.38
C LEU A 156 14.02 -4.91 7.44
N ARG A 157 13.19 -4.75 8.49
CA ARG A 157 11.91 -5.47 8.62
C ARG A 157 10.76 -4.55 8.24
N PRO A 158 9.91 -4.92 7.26
CA PRO A 158 8.67 -4.21 6.99
C PRO A 158 7.61 -4.53 8.05
N TRP A 159 6.83 -3.52 8.40
CA TRP A 159 5.72 -3.57 9.34
C TRP A 159 4.49 -2.96 8.69
N LEU A 160 3.37 -3.68 8.69
CA LEU A 160 2.08 -3.16 8.26
C LEU A 160 1.61 -2.05 9.20
N LEU A 161 1.24 -0.90 8.65
CA LEU A 161 0.59 0.20 9.38
C LEU A 161 -0.93 0.12 9.25
N GLU A 162 -1.44 0.19 8.01
CA GLU A 162 -2.87 0.28 7.73
C GLU A 162 -3.23 -0.21 6.32
N VAL A 163 -4.52 -0.48 6.12
CA VAL A 163 -5.13 -0.79 4.81
C VAL A 163 -6.24 0.23 4.55
N ASN A 164 -6.11 0.97 3.46
CA ASN A 164 -7.00 2.04 3.03
C ASN A 164 -7.93 1.55 1.91
N THR A 165 -9.25 1.60 2.11
CA THR A 165 -10.26 1.29 1.08
C THR A 165 -10.39 2.36 0.01
N ASN A 166 -10.17 3.63 0.37
CA ASN A 166 -10.13 4.74 -0.58
C ASN A 166 -8.70 5.30 -0.66
N PRO A 167 -7.75 4.62 -1.34
CA PRO A 167 -6.37 5.09 -1.44
C PRO A 167 -6.31 6.41 -2.21
N ALA A 168 -5.67 7.41 -1.61
CA ALA A 168 -5.45 8.71 -2.26
C ALA A 168 -4.80 8.60 -3.66
N LEU A 169 -5.52 9.02 -4.70
CA LEU A 169 -5.10 9.02 -6.11
C LEU A 169 -4.57 10.38 -6.61
N TRP A 170 -4.19 11.28 -5.70
CA TRP A 170 -3.67 12.60 -6.06
C TRP A 170 -2.26 12.51 -6.66
N VAL A 171 -2.06 13.15 -7.81
CA VAL A 171 -0.75 13.24 -8.47
C VAL A 171 -0.07 14.56 -8.12
N SER A 172 0.86 14.53 -7.16
CA SER A 172 1.57 15.72 -6.64
C SER A 172 3.07 15.76 -6.90
N SER A 173 3.62 14.68 -7.48
CA SER A 173 5.03 14.48 -7.85
C SER A 173 5.11 13.71 -9.18
N LYS A 174 6.25 13.77 -9.88
CA LYS A 174 6.44 13.03 -11.16
C LYS A 174 6.29 11.51 -10.97
N VAL A 175 6.76 10.98 -9.85
CA VAL A 175 6.59 9.55 -9.49
C VAL A 175 5.11 9.19 -9.41
N GLN A 176 4.29 10.00 -8.74
CA GLN A 176 2.84 9.76 -8.67
C GLN A 176 2.17 9.89 -10.05
N HIS A 177 2.58 10.84 -10.88
CA HIS A 177 2.10 10.98 -12.25
C HIS A 177 2.40 9.75 -13.14
N GLN A 178 3.43 8.97 -12.82
CA GLN A 178 3.74 7.70 -13.50
C GLN A 178 2.96 6.53 -12.90
N VAL A 179 3.01 6.37 -11.56
CA VAL A 179 2.48 5.19 -10.86
C VAL A 179 0.95 5.18 -10.80
N ILE A 180 0.31 6.31 -10.44
CA ILE A 180 -1.13 6.32 -10.13
C ILE A 180 -1.99 6.15 -11.40
N PRO A 181 -1.80 6.89 -12.51
CA PRO A 181 -2.63 6.71 -13.70
C PRO A 181 -2.50 5.31 -14.30
N ALA A 182 -1.29 4.74 -14.30
CA ALA A 182 -1.07 3.35 -14.72
C ALA A 182 -1.82 2.37 -13.81
N THR A 183 -1.69 2.51 -12.48
CA THR A 183 -2.40 1.66 -11.51
C THR A 183 -3.92 1.70 -11.71
N VAL A 184 -4.50 2.88 -11.95
CA VAL A 184 -5.96 3.04 -12.16
C VAL A 184 -6.40 2.42 -13.48
N ARG A 185 -5.71 2.72 -14.59
CA ARG A 185 -6.02 2.14 -15.90
C ARG A 185 -5.93 0.62 -15.86
N ASP A 186 -4.79 0.09 -15.42
CA ASP A 186 -4.52 -1.34 -15.40
C ASP A 186 -5.49 -2.08 -14.45
N THR A 187 -5.95 -1.43 -13.38
CA THR A 187 -7.03 -1.95 -12.52
C THR A 187 -8.34 -2.10 -13.30
N LEU A 188 -8.75 -1.09 -14.07
CA LEU A 188 -9.97 -1.14 -14.86
C LEU A 188 -9.88 -2.22 -15.96
N ASP A 189 -8.75 -2.29 -16.65
CA ASP A 189 -8.49 -3.29 -17.70
C ASP A 189 -8.62 -4.73 -17.13
N VAL A 190 -7.93 -5.02 -16.03
CA VAL A 190 -8.00 -6.32 -15.32
C VAL A 190 -9.43 -6.64 -14.86
N VAL A 191 -10.12 -5.69 -14.23
CA VAL A 191 -11.46 -5.89 -13.64
C VAL A 191 -12.53 -6.12 -14.71
N VAL A 192 -12.50 -5.35 -15.79
CA VAL A 192 -13.46 -5.50 -16.89
C VAL A 192 -13.26 -6.86 -17.58
N ALA A 193 -12.03 -7.21 -17.94
CA ALA A 193 -11.73 -8.52 -18.55
C ALA A 193 -12.09 -9.70 -17.63
N SER A 194 -11.78 -9.60 -16.33
CA SER A 194 -12.18 -10.61 -15.32
C SER A 194 -13.70 -10.76 -15.21
N TRP A 195 -14.45 -9.65 -15.31
CA TRP A 195 -15.90 -9.68 -15.30
C TRP A 195 -16.48 -10.27 -16.59
N GLU A 196 -15.85 -10.04 -17.74
CA GLU A 196 -16.26 -10.58 -19.04
C GLU A 196 -16.04 -12.09 -19.13
N GLN A 197 -14.88 -12.59 -18.70
CA GLN A 197 -14.60 -14.03 -18.66
C GLN A 197 -15.57 -14.78 -17.73
N THR A 198 -15.93 -14.20 -16.59
CA THR A 198 -16.89 -14.78 -15.63
C THR A 198 -18.37 -14.63 -16.02
N ARG A 199 -18.69 -14.28 -17.28
CA ARG A 199 -20.09 -14.12 -17.75
C ARG A 199 -20.91 -15.41 -17.68
N GLU A 200 -20.30 -16.55 -17.95
CA GLU A 200 -20.97 -17.85 -17.95
C GLU A 200 -20.88 -18.53 -16.58
N VAL A 201 -21.90 -19.32 -16.25
CA VAL A 201 -21.99 -19.98 -14.94
C VAL A 201 -20.96 -21.11 -14.88
N GLY A 202 -19.93 -20.93 -14.05
CA GLY A 202 -18.82 -21.88 -13.89
C GLY A 202 -17.54 -21.50 -14.64
N ALA A 203 -17.54 -20.40 -15.40
CA ALA A 203 -16.32 -19.91 -16.05
C ALA A 203 -15.31 -19.36 -15.03
N GLY A 204 -14.03 -19.70 -15.25
CA GLY A 204 -12.88 -19.18 -14.51
C GLY A 204 -12.42 -17.81 -15.02
N ILE A 205 -11.15 -17.50 -14.75
CA ILE A 205 -10.45 -16.29 -15.19
C ILE A 205 -9.08 -16.75 -15.73
N SER A 206 -8.87 -16.66 -17.04
CA SER A 206 -7.56 -16.91 -17.64
C SER A 206 -6.62 -15.75 -17.30
N VAL A 207 -5.95 -15.81 -16.15
CA VAL A 207 -5.10 -14.69 -15.65
C VAL A 207 -4.02 -14.30 -16.66
N GLY A 208 -3.46 -15.25 -17.41
CA GLY A 208 -2.49 -15.00 -18.48
C GLY A 208 -3.05 -14.30 -19.73
N GLU A 209 -4.38 -14.18 -19.85
CA GLU A 209 -5.08 -13.47 -20.94
C GLU A 209 -5.60 -12.09 -20.50
N LEU A 210 -5.41 -11.70 -19.23
CA LEU A 210 -5.87 -10.42 -18.71
C LEU A 210 -4.97 -9.26 -19.17
N PRO A 211 -5.53 -8.17 -19.74
CA PRO A 211 -4.79 -6.93 -20.00
C PRO A 211 -4.39 -6.24 -18.69
N GLY A 212 -3.40 -5.34 -18.74
CA GLY A 212 -2.95 -4.55 -17.58
C GLY A 212 -2.11 -5.32 -16.54
N MET A 213 -1.91 -6.63 -16.71
CA MET A 213 -1.19 -7.47 -15.74
C MET A 213 0.31 -7.15 -15.57
N GLU A 214 0.93 -6.38 -16.47
CA GLU A 214 2.37 -6.06 -16.44
C GLU A 214 2.85 -5.47 -15.10
N GLY A 215 2.01 -4.70 -14.42
CA GLY A 215 2.30 -4.10 -13.12
C GLY A 215 1.76 -4.88 -11.91
N PHE A 216 1.19 -6.08 -12.11
CA PHE A 216 0.53 -6.86 -11.08
C PHE A 216 1.16 -8.25 -10.90
N ARG A 217 1.24 -8.71 -9.65
CA ARG A 217 1.63 -10.08 -9.27
C ARG A 217 0.49 -10.76 -8.55
N VAL A 218 0.21 -12.02 -8.89
CA VAL A 218 -0.88 -12.79 -8.26
C VAL A 218 -0.53 -13.11 -6.81
N LEU A 219 -1.47 -12.85 -5.89
CA LEU A 219 -1.43 -13.31 -4.49
C LEU A 219 -2.42 -14.45 -4.23
N CYS A 220 -3.58 -14.43 -4.90
CA CYS A 220 -4.59 -15.46 -4.81
C CYS A 220 -5.31 -15.57 -6.15
N ASP A 221 -5.46 -16.79 -6.65
CA ASP A 221 -6.30 -17.13 -7.79
C ASP A 221 -7.04 -18.44 -7.49
N GLU A 222 -8.37 -18.36 -7.35
CA GLU A 222 -9.25 -19.54 -7.24
C GLU A 222 -9.77 -20.02 -8.59
N SER A 223 -9.53 -19.29 -9.68
CA SER A 223 -10.05 -19.69 -10.99
C SER A 223 -9.31 -20.91 -11.57
N SER A 224 -8.06 -21.12 -11.16
CA SER A 224 -7.25 -22.31 -11.45
C SER A 224 -7.69 -23.60 -10.70
N THR A 225 -8.85 -23.61 -10.01
CA THR A 225 -9.29 -24.74 -9.15
C THR A 225 -10.68 -25.31 -9.48
N ALA A 226 -11.06 -25.33 -10.76
CA ALA A 226 -12.26 -26.01 -11.27
C ALA A 226 -11.95 -26.87 -12.52
#